data_AF-A0A9P4YMY6-F1
#
_entry.id   AF-A0A9P4YMY6-F1
#
_cell.length_a   1.000
_cell.length_b   1.000
_cell.length_c   1.000
_cell.angle_alpha   90.00
_cell.angle_beta   90.00
_cell.angle_gamma   90.00
#
_symmetry.space_group_name_H-M   'P 1'
#
loop_
_entity.id
_entity.type
_entity.pdbx_description
1 polymer ?
#
loop_
_entity_poly.entity_id
_entity_poly.type
_entity_poly.pdbx_seq_one_letter_code
_entity_poly.pdbx_strand_id
1 'polypeptide(L)'
;MVMKRASSTRKYDKSDHYYRYTAGCWLFNEPQQLEARYVRFNIDALAEISARCLGHDPASCVKIEKMPEGNFNKSLLLTMADGSQVIARVPNPNSGIPHFTTASEVATMDFARTKLGLLVLKETLQGEIITLIGMLLNDGELALQGLLMNLARKWDQLIRSKGGPPCPLQYSAEAIDHQQDLEAKWAEGIALMDDVLESLGGAIRGWDGWVSHEDYEALQQKLELARKQFIEHLSGDDKEAAKAWARAWPFQ
;
A
#
# COMPACT_ATOMS: atom_id res chain seq x y z
N MET A 1 3.26 -37.05 36.75
CA MET A 1 4.45 -36.48 36.09
C MET A 1 4.00 -35.31 35.23
N VAL A 2 4.02 -34.10 35.78
CA VAL A 2 3.60 -32.88 35.08
C VAL A 2 4.79 -32.40 34.25
N MET A 3 4.69 -32.48 32.93
CA MET A 3 5.64 -31.84 32.03
C MET A 3 5.57 -30.32 32.25
N LYS A 4 6.56 -29.76 32.93
CA LYS A 4 6.80 -28.32 32.93
C LYS A 4 7.13 -27.92 31.50
N ARG A 5 6.24 -27.17 30.84
CA ARG A 5 6.58 -26.45 29.62
C ARG A 5 7.79 -25.58 29.92
N ALA A 6 8.87 -25.76 29.16
CA ALA A 6 10.05 -24.92 29.25
C ALA A 6 9.62 -23.47 29.06
N SER A 7 9.92 -22.64 30.06
CA SER A 7 9.87 -21.20 29.92
C SER A 7 10.89 -20.83 28.83
N SER A 8 10.42 -20.54 27.63
CA SER A 8 11.24 -20.03 26.53
C SER A 8 11.80 -18.68 26.98
N THR A 9 13.03 -18.66 27.47
CA THR A 9 13.80 -17.43 27.62
C THR A 9 13.92 -16.80 26.25
N ARG A 10 13.13 -15.75 25.99
CA ARG A 10 13.14 -15.10 24.68
C ARG A 10 14.49 -14.42 24.47
N LYS A 11 15.30 -14.95 23.54
CA LYS A 11 16.69 -14.54 23.36
C LYS A 11 16.76 -13.16 22.70
N TYR A 12 15.89 -12.92 21.73
CA TYR A 12 15.89 -11.71 20.91
C TYR A 12 14.71 -10.76 21.21
N ASP A 13 13.63 -11.24 21.82
CA ASP A 13 12.43 -10.44 22.15
C ASP A 13 12.65 -9.57 23.41
N LYS A 14 13.48 -8.54 23.27
CA LYS A 14 13.83 -7.61 24.36
C LYS A 14 13.31 -6.18 24.16
N SER A 15 12.84 -5.86 22.95
CA SER A 15 12.40 -4.52 22.56
C SER A 15 11.25 -4.61 21.57
N ASP A 16 10.28 -3.69 21.70
CA ASP A 16 9.11 -3.58 20.81
C ASP A 16 9.48 -3.03 19.41
N HIS A 17 10.75 -2.62 19.22
CA HIS A 17 11.30 -2.05 17.99
C HIS A 17 11.04 -2.88 16.72
N TYR A 18 11.05 -4.21 16.84
CA TYR A 18 10.82 -5.12 15.72
C TYR A 18 9.37 -5.16 15.23
N TYR A 19 8.42 -4.76 16.08
CA TYR A 19 6.98 -4.90 15.84
C TYR A 19 6.33 -3.59 15.38
N ARG A 20 6.87 -2.46 15.83
CA ARG A 20 6.38 -1.11 15.51
C ARG A 20 6.81 -0.63 14.13
N TYR A 21 6.08 0.31 13.54
CA TYR A 21 6.55 1.07 12.40
C TYR A 21 7.58 2.12 12.83
N THR A 22 8.67 2.28 12.08
CA THR A 22 9.77 3.22 12.41
C THR A 22 10.30 4.00 11.21
N ALA A 23 9.74 3.84 10.01
CA ALA A 23 10.29 4.49 8.81
C ALA A 23 9.87 5.97 8.67
N GLY A 24 8.73 6.36 9.25
CA GLY A 24 8.24 7.75 9.21
C GLY A 24 6.95 7.94 10.00
N CYS A 25 6.27 9.05 9.71
CA CYS A 25 5.05 9.51 10.36
C CYS A 25 3.95 9.74 9.32
N TRP A 26 2.73 10.00 9.79
CA TRP A 26 1.61 10.40 8.94
C TRP A 26 1.03 11.73 9.38
N LEU A 27 0.77 12.63 8.43
CA LEU A 27 0.19 13.94 8.72
C LEU A 27 -1.26 13.86 9.25
N PHE A 28 -1.95 12.75 9.00
CA PHE A 28 -3.33 12.50 9.39
C PHE A 28 -3.54 10.99 9.63
N ASN A 29 -4.55 10.63 10.44
CA ASN A 29 -4.83 9.24 10.83
C ASN A 29 -3.62 8.45 11.39
N GLU A 30 -2.62 9.12 11.99
CA GLU A 30 -1.38 8.45 12.43
C GLU A 30 -1.62 7.26 13.39
N PRO A 31 -2.47 7.36 14.42
CA PRO A 31 -2.74 6.22 15.31
C PRO A 31 -3.23 4.98 14.55
N GLN A 32 -4.14 5.16 13.60
CA GLN A 32 -4.70 4.09 12.77
C GLN A 32 -3.63 3.52 11.82
N GLN A 33 -2.80 4.37 11.23
CA GLN A 33 -1.71 3.95 10.34
C GLN A 33 -0.65 3.12 11.08
N LEU A 34 -0.32 3.52 12.32
CA LEU A 34 0.61 2.82 13.20
C LEU A 34 0.02 1.48 13.69
N GLU A 35 -1.25 1.46 14.10
CA GLU A 35 -1.95 0.25 14.52
C GLU A 35 -2.03 -0.78 13.39
N ALA A 36 -2.42 -0.34 12.19
CA ALA A 36 -2.54 -1.20 11.01
C ALA A 36 -1.19 -1.76 10.53
N ARG A 37 -0.07 -1.19 11.01
CA ARG A 37 1.31 -1.65 10.74
C ARG A 37 1.98 -2.26 11.97
N TYR A 38 1.29 -2.42 13.09
CA TYR A 38 1.82 -3.13 14.24
C TYR A 38 1.56 -4.63 14.08
N VAL A 39 2.62 -5.44 14.15
CA VAL A 39 2.49 -6.90 14.12
C VAL A 39 3.44 -7.54 15.12
N ARG A 40 2.88 -8.34 16.03
CA ARG A 40 3.67 -9.08 17.02
C ARG A 40 3.85 -10.52 16.55
N PHE A 41 5.10 -10.98 16.57
CA PHE A 41 5.48 -12.33 16.15
C PHE A 41 6.63 -12.86 17.02
N ASN A 42 6.87 -14.17 16.96
CA ASN A 42 7.95 -14.80 17.72
C ASN A 42 9.27 -14.68 16.96
N ILE A 43 10.15 -13.78 17.41
CA ILE A 43 11.46 -13.54 16.79
C ILE A 43 12.40 -14.74 16.95
N ASP A 44 12.35 -15.44 18.09
CA ASP A 44 13.19 -16.61 18.31
C ASP A 44 12.81 -17.72 17.30
N ALA A 45 11.51 -17.98 17.13
CA ALA A 45 11.02 -18.92 16.12
C ALA A 45 11.37 -18.48 14.69
N LEU A 46 11.34 -17.17 14.40
CA LEU A 46 11.75 -16.64 13.10
C LEU A 46 13.23 -16.87 12.83
N ALA A 47 14.09 -16.68 13.83
CA ALA A 47 15.52 -16.94 13.74
C ALA A 47 15.81 -18.42 13.47
N GLU A 48 15.13 -19.32 14.20
CA GLU A 48 15.24 -20.76 13.97
C GLU A 48 14.79 -21.18 12.57
N ILE A 49 13.65 -20.67 12.09
CA ILE A 49 13.17 -20.96 10.73
C ILE A 49 14.17 -20.46 9.70
N SER A 50 14.70 -19.24 9.88
CA SER A 50 15.67 -18.65 8.95
C SER A 50 16.97 -19.46 8.88
N ALA A 51 17.48 -19.94 10.01
CA ALA A 51 18.63 -20.82 10.05
C ALA A 51 18.35 -22.16 9.35
N ARG A 52 17.19 -22.78 9.60
CA ARG A 52 16.77 -24.01 8.93
C ARG A 52 16.64 -23.86 7.41
N CYS A 53 16.13 -22.73 6.92
CA CYS A 53 16.03 -22.45 5.48
C CYS A 53 17.38 -22.47 4.76
N LEU A 54 18.46 -22.16 5.48
CA LEU A 54 19.83 -22.19 4.97
C LEU A 54 20.55 -23.53 5.25
N GLY A 55 19.88 -24.49 5.90
CA GLY A 55 20.49 -25.75 6.31
C GLY A 55 21.44 -25.64 7.50
N HIS A 56 21.35 -24.56 8.29
CA HIS A 56 22.16 -24.37 9.49
C HIS A 56 21.44 -24.82 10.77
N ASP A 57 22.20 -24.97 11.85
CA ASP A 57 21.67 -25.20 13.19
C ASP A 57 20.74 -24.04 13.63
N PRO A 58 19.58 -24.31 14.28
CA PRO A 58 18.64 -23.27 14.72
C PRO A 58 19.26 -22.18 15.62
N ALA A 59 20.34 -22.48 16.34
CA ALA A 59 21.04 -21.52 17.18
C ALA A 59 22.11 -20.70 16.44
N SER A 60 22.28 -20.90 15.13
CA SER A 60 23.33 -20.26 14.32
C SER A 60 23.11 -18.76 14.05
N CYS A 61 21.91 -18.22 14.27
CA CYS A 61 21.63 -16.80 14.08
C CYS A 61 22.37 -15.94 15.11
N VAL A 62 23.29 -15.09 14.65
CA VAL A 62 24.11 -14.22 15.50
C VAL A 62 23.63 -12.77 15.53
N LYS A 63 22.91 -12.33 14.50
CA LYS A 63 22.45 -10.94 14.36
C LYS A 63 21.08 -10.87 13.71
N ILE A 64 20.22 -9.99 14.23
CA ILE A 64 18.92 -9.66 13.66
C ILE A 64 18.84 -8.14 13.58
N GLU A 65 18.62 -7.61 12.38
CA GLU A 65 18.52 -6.19 12.11
C GLU A 65 17.20 -5.88 11.45
N LYS A 66 16.56 -4.80 11.88
CA LYS A 66 15.38 -4.30 11.17
C LYS A 66 15.84 -3.44 10.00
N MET A 67 15.40 -3.82 8.81
CA MET A 67 15.68 -3.06 7.60
C MET A 67 14.71 -1.86 7.49
N PRO A 68 15.01 -0.86 6.64
CA PRO A 68 14.01 0.12 6.22
C PRO A 68 12.74 -0.61 5.80
N GLU A 69 11.66 -0.37 6.53
CA GLU A 69 10.39 -1.06 6.31
C GLU A 69 9.55 -0.30 5.29
N GLY A 70 8.86 -1.05 4.43
CA GLY A 70 7.83 -0.50 3.55
C GLY A 70 6.47 -0.46 4.25
N ASN A 71 5.45 -0.06 3.50
CA ASN A 71 4.11 0.16 4.05
C ASN A 71 3.39 -1.12 4.51
N PHE A 72 3.74 -2.29 3.97
CA PHE A 72 2.92 -3.50 4.10
C PHE A 72 3.59 -4.66 4.84
N ASN A 73 4.90 -4.63 5.07
CA ASN A 73 5.63 -5.74 5.69
C ASN A 73 6.73 -5.22 6.62
N LYS A 74 6.97 -5.92 7.75
CA LYS A 74 8.23 -5.82 8.49
C LYS A 74 9.30 -6.60 7.74
N SER A 75 10.46 -6.00 7.53
CA SER A 75 11.61 -6.65 6.88
C SER A 75 12.76 -6.73 7.88
N LEU A 76 13.24 -7.93 8.12
CA LEU A 76 14.33 -8.23 9.07
C LEU A 76 15.46 -8.93 8.32
N LEU A 77 16.69 -8.44 8.50
CA LEU A 77 17.91 -9.10 8.03
C LEU A 77 18.47 -9.97 9.17
N LEU A 78 18.54 -11.28 8.94
CA LEU A 78 19.11 -12.24 9.86
C LEU A 78 20.46 -12.69 9.31
N THR A 79 21.50 -12.61 10.14
CA THR A 79 22.86 -13.06 9.80
C THR A 79 23.23 -14.27 10.66
N MET A 80 23.74 -15.31 10.01
CA MET A 80 24.19 -16.56 10.64
C MET A 80 25.67 -16.49 11.00
N ALA A 81 26.14 -17.42 11.82
CA ALA A 81 27.52 -17.48 12.31
C ALA A 81 28.58 -17.62 11.20
N ASP A 82 28.21 -18.19 10.04
CA ASP A 82 29.08 -18.35 8.87
C ASP A 82 29.07 -17.11 7.95
N GLY A 83 28.30 -16.08 8.30
CA GLY A 83 28.14 -14.86 7.52
C GLY A 83 27.02 -14.92 6.47
N SER A 84 26.34 -16.05 6.29
CA SER A 84 25.17 -16.14 5.41
C SER A 84 24.01 -15.29 5.94
N GLN A 85 23.16 -14.80 5.03
CA GLN A 85 22.10 -13.86 5.35
C GLN A 85 20.76 -14.24 4.73
N VAL A 86 19.69 -14.00 5.47
CA VAL A 86 18.29 -14.15 5.02
C VAL A 86 17.51 -12.89 5.36
N ILE A 87 16.66 -12.46 4.44
CA ILE A 87 15.66 -11.43 4.69
C ILE A 87 14.34 -12.13 5.02
N ALA A 88 13.87 -11.96 6.25
CA ALA A 88 12.55 -12.37 6.65
C ALA A 88 11.56 -11.21 6.45
N ARG A 89 10.44 -11.48 5.79
CA ARG A 89 9.34 -10.54 5.62
C ARG A 89 8.13 -11.03 6.40
N VAL A 90 7.57 -10.17 7.25
CA VAL A 90 6.36 -10.45 8.03
C VAL A 90 5.27 -9.48 7.59
N PRO A 91 4.16 -9.96 7.02
CA PRO A 91 3.06 -9.09 6.62
C PRO A 91 2.46 -8.33 7.79
N ASN A 92 2.22 -7.03 7.58
CA ASN A 92 1.46 -6.18 8.47
C ASN A 92 -0.06 -6.47 8.29
N PRO A 93 -0.91 -6.14 9.28
CA PRO A 93 -2.36 -6.26 9.16
C PRO A 93 -2.96 -5.55 7.94
N ASN A 94 -2.41 -4.40 7.53
CA ASN A 94 -2.85 -3.65 6.36
C ASN A 94 -2.48 -4.27 5.01
N SER A 95 -1.72 -5.38 4.98
CA SER A 95 -1.34 -6.04 3.73
C SER A 95 -2.49 -6.80 3.06
N GLY A 96 -3.63 -6.98 3.74
CA GLY A 96 -4.72 -7.86 3.32
C GLY A 96 -4.61 -9.24 3.96
N ILE A 97 -5.10 -10.29 3.29
CA ILE A 97 -5.06 -11.66 3.84
C ILE A 97 -3.64 -12.22 3.73
N PRO A 98 -2.91 -12.48 4.84
CA PRO A 98 -1.48 -12.79 4.80
C PRO A 98 -1.09 -14.01 3.96
N HIS A 99 -1.96 -15.02 3.91
CA HIS A 99 -1.73 -16.21 3.10
C HIS A 99 -1.72 -15.88 1.60
N PHE A 100 -2.71 -15.13 1.12
CA PHE A 100 -2.84 -14.80 -0.30
C PHE A 100 -1.80 -13.77 -0.75
N THR A 101 -1.42 -12.82 0.10
CA THR A 101 -0.36 -11.84 -0.22
C THR A 101 0.97 -12.54 -0.39
N THR A 102 1.34 -13.42 0.55
CA THR A 102 2.59 -14.19 0.47
C THR A 102 2.56 -15.17 -0.71
N ALA A 103 1.46 -15.92 -0.89
CA ALA A 103 1.34 -16.89 -1.97
C ALA A 103 1.38 -16.24 -3.35
N SER A 104 0.71 -15.09 -3.53
CA SER A 104 0.74 -14.34 -4.79
C SER A 104 2.11 -13.72 -5.06
N GLU A 105 2.81 -13.19 -4.06
CA GLU A 105 4.20 -12.71 -4.19
C GLU A 105 5.12 -13.85 -4.64
N VAL A 106 5.08 -15.01 -3.96
CA VAL A 106 5.89 -16.18 -4.31
C VAL A 106 5.58 -16.70 -5.71
N ALA A 107 4.31 -16.85 -6.05
CA ALA A 107 3.88 -17.29 -7.38
C ALA A 107 4.34 -16.32 -8.48
N THR A 108 4.25 -15.02 -8.21
CA THR A 108 4.70 -13.98 -9.16
C THR A 108 6.21 -13.98 -9.33
N MET A 109 6.97 -14.13 -8.23
CA MET A 109 8.43 -14.24 -8.28
C MET A 109 8.88 -15.50 -9.02
N ASP A 110 8.23 -16.64 -8.78
CA ASP A 110 8.52 -17.88 -9.50
C ASP A 110 8.20 -17.75 -10.99
N PHE A 111 7.04 -17.18 -11.34
CA PHE A 111 6.68 -16.91 -12.73
C PHE A 111 7.69 -15.96 -13.40
N ALA A 112 8.04 -14.85 -12.75
CA ALA A 112 9.01 -13.90 -13.28
C ALA A 112 10.38 -14.54 -13.52
N ARG A 113 10.84 -15.37 -12.59
CA ARG A 113 12.12 -16.08 -12.70
C ARG A 113 12.08 -17.15 -13.79
N THR A 114 11.06 -18.01 -13.79
CA THR A 114 11.03 -19.24 -14.61
C THR A 114 10.45 -19.04 -16.00
N LYS A 115 9.52 -18.10 -16.16
CA LYS A 115 8.81 -17.84 -17.42
C LYS A 115 9.30 -16.59 -18.12
N LEU A 116 9.63 -15.54 -17.37
CA LEU A 116 10.07 -14.27 -17.95
C LEU A 116 11.59 -14.11 -17.97
N GLY A 117 12.34 -14.91 -17.20
CA GLY A 117 13.79 -14.75 -17.06
C GLY A 117 14.20 -13.43 -16.40
N LEU A 118 13.26 -12.75 -15.74
CA LEU A 118 13.50 -11.46 -15.08
C LEU A 118 14.10 -11.72 -13.70
N LEU A 119 15.37 -11.35 -13.52
CA LEU A 119 16.02 -11.34 -12.21
C LEU A 119 15.67 -10.08 -11.41
N VAL A 120 15.30 -8.98 -12.08
CA VAL A 120 14.86 -7.68 -11.53
C VAL A 120 13.88 -7.05 -12.52
N LEU A 121 12.82 -6.39 -12.02
CA LEU A 121 11.88 -5.61 -12.83
C LEU A 121 12.63 -4.46 -13.53
N LYS A 122 12.89 -4.60 -14.83
CA LYS A 122 13.39 -3.52 -15.69
C LYS A 122 12.31 -3.11 -16.69
N GLU A 123 12.47 -1.91 -17.24
CA GLU A 123 11.71 -1.27 -18.34
C GLU A 123 11.51 -2.23 -19.53
N THR A 124 10.56 -3.12 -19.38
CA THR A 124 10.18 -4.14 -20.35
C THR A 124 8.66 -4.07 -20.46
N LEU A 125 8.10 -4.47 -21.60
CA LEU A 125 6.65 -4.55 -21.77
C LEU A 125 5.96 -5.36 -20.63
N GLN A 126 6.67 -6.34 -20.09
CA GLN A 126 6.23 -7.13 -18.93
C GLN A 126 6.21 -6.30 -17.64
N GLY A 127 7.21 -5.45 -17.43
CA GLY A 127 7.23 -4.47 -16.35
C GLY A 127 6.13 -3.41 -16.49
N GLU A 128 5.86 -2.94 -17.70
CA GLU A 128 4.76 -2.01 -17.98
C GLU A 128 3.39 -2.60 -17.61
N ILE A 129 3.14 -3.87 -17.95
CA ILE A 129 1.90 -4.57 -17.58
C ILE A 129 1.74 -4.66 -16.06
N ILE A 130 2.81 -4.97 -15.32
CA ILE A 130 2.78 -5.02 -13.85
C ILE A 130 2.47 -3.64 -13.27
N THR A 131 3.09 -2.59 -13.81
CA THR A 131 2.80 -1.21 -13.42
C THR A 131 1.34 -0.85 -13.67
N LEU A 132 0.80 -1.22 -14.84
CA LEU A 132 -0.60 -1.00 -15.21
C LEU A 132 -1.58 -1.68 -14.23
N ILE A 133 -1.27 -2.90 -13.80
CA ILE A 133 -2.08 -3.62 -12.78
C ILE A 133 -2.03 -2.87 -11.45
N GLY A 134 -0.86 -2.38 -11.04
CA GLY A 134 -0.72 -1.55 -9.83
C GLY A 134 -1.53 -0.25 -9.90
N MET A 135 -1.53 0.42 -11.05
CA MET A 135 -2.35 1.60 -11.29
C MET A 135 -3.84 1.28 -11.21
N LEU A 136 -4.31 0.21 -11.86
CA LEU A 136 -5.71 -0.22 -11.78
C LEU A 136 -6.17 -0.59 -10.37
N LEU A 137 -5.25 -1.14 -9.54
CA LEU A 137 -5.54 -1.48 -8.15
C LEU A 137 -5.61 -0.24 -7.25
N ASN A 138 -4.77 0.76 -7.49
CA ASN A 138 -4.68 1.98 -6.68
C ASN A 138 -5.71 3.05 -7.09
N ASP A 139 -5.90 3.25 -8.40
CA ASP A 139 -6.80 4.26 -8.97
C ASP A 139 -8.25 3.75 -9.04
N GLY A 140 -8.43 2.47 -8.72
CA GLY A 140 -9.68 1.92 -8.27
C GLY A 140 -10.67 1.62 -9.37
N GLU A 141 -11.53 0.67 -9.05
CA GLU A 141 -12.65 0.15 -9.82
C GLU A 141 -13.41 1.18 -10.70
N LEU A 142 -13.51 2.45 -10.28
CA LEU A 142 -14.19 3.51 -11.02
C LEU A 142 -13.57 3.74 -12.41
N ALA A 143 -12.25 3.91 -12.49
CA ALA A 143 -11.57 4.14 -13.76
C ALA A 143 -11.67 2.91 -14.68
N LEU A 144 -11.59 1.70 -14.08
CA LEU A 144 -11.76 0.45 -14.82
C LEU A 144 -13.19 0.30 -15.36
N GLN A 145 -14.22 0.62 -14.56
CA GLN A 145 -15.61 0.58 -15.01
C GLN A 145 -15.85 1.54 -16.17
N GLY A 146 -15.34 2.77 -16.10
CA GLY A 146 -15.39 3.73 -17.22
C GLY A 146 -14.75 3.19 -18.51
N LEU A 147 -13.60 2.54 -18.41
CA LEU A 147 -12.94 1.89 -19.54
C LEU A 147 -13.76 0.73 -20.11
N LEU A 148 -14.35 -0.12 -19.25
CA LEU A 148 -15.20 -1.24 -19.67
C LEU A 148 -16.48 -0.76 -20.36
N MET A 149 -17.13 0.30 -19.85
CA MET A 149 -18.29 0.91 -20.50
C MET A 149 -17.92 1.52 -21.85
N ASN A 150 -16.75 2.18 -21.96
CA ASN A 150 -16.23 2.69 -23.22
C ASN A 150 -15.95 1.57 -24.23
N LEU A 151 -15.41 0.44 -23.77
CA LEU A 151 -15.19 -0.76 -24.57
C LEU A 151 -16.51 -1.33 -25.08
N ALA A 152 -17.53 -1.44 -24.23
CA ALA A 152 -18.85 -1.92 -24.61
C ALA A 152 -19.49 -1.02 -25.69
N ARG A 153 -19.39 0.30 -25.53
CA ARG A 153 -19.89 1.28 -26.51
C ARG A 153 -19.19 1.21 -27.87
N LYS A 154 -17.87 0.95 -27.88
CA LYS A 154 -17.05 0.90 -29.11
C LYS A 154 -16.86 -0.53 -29.63
N TRP A 155 -17.61 -1.50 -29.11
CA TRP A 155 -17.42 -2.92 -29.40
C TRP A 155 -17.40 -3.20 -30.91
N ASP A 156 -18.38 -2.70 -31.67
CA ASP A 156 -18.50 -2.92 -33.11
C ASP A 156 -17.31 -2.37 -33.94
N GLN A 157 -16.56 -1.40 -33.39
CA GLN A 157 -15.36 -0.83 -34.02
C GLN A 157 -14.11 -1.66 -33.70
N LEU A 158 -14.12 -2.39 -32.58
CA LEU A 158 -12.99 -3.18 -32.08
C LEU A 158 -12.99 -4.61 -32.66
N ILE A 159 -14.16 -5.21 -32.90
CA ILE A 159 -14.25 -6.52 -33.55
C ILE A 159 -14.04 -6.37 -35.06
N ARG A 160 -12.99 -7.02 -35.57
CA ARG A 160 -12.56 -6.95 -36.98
C ARG A 160 -13.55 -7.56 -37.98
N SER A 161 -14.51 -8.35 -37.51
CA SER A 161 -15.50 -9.04 -38.35
C SER A 161 -16.85 -8.34 -38.30
N LYS A 162 -17.32 -7.81 -39.45
CA LYS A 162 -18.74 -7.44 -39.59
C LYS A 162 -19.58 -8.69 -39.34
N GLY A 163 -20.39 -8.68 -38.28
CA GLY A 163 -21.20 -9.83 -37.83
C GLY A 163 -20.57 -10.66 -36.70
N GLY A 164 -19.59 -10.11 -35.96
CA GLY A 164 -19.06 -10.74 -34.74
C GLY A 164 -20.09 -10.87 -33.61
N PRO A 165 -19.77 -11.59 -32.52
CA PRO A 165 -20.68 -11.76 -31.40
C PRO A 165 -21.03 -10.41 -30.75
N PRO A 166 -22.27 -10.25 -30.23
CA PRO A 166 -22.63 -9.04 -29.49
C PRO A 166 -21.72 -8.86 -28.28
N CYS A 167 -21.57 -7.61 -27.81
CA CYS A 167 -20.74 -7.34 -26.65
C CYS A 167 -21.24 -8.14 -25.43
N PRO A 168 -20.37 -8.89 -24.73
CA PRO A 168 -20.76 -9.63 -23.54
C PRO A 168 -21.07 -8.72 -22.35
N LEU A 169 -20.61 -7.47 -22.39
CA LEU A 169 -20.88 -6.45 -21.37
C LEU A 169 -22.11 -5.66 -21.79
N GLN A 170 -23.09 -5.57 -20.89
CA GLN A 170 -24.30 -4.78 -21.08
C GLN A 170 -24.50 -3.90 -19.85
N TYR A 171 -24.71 -2.61 -20.08
CA TYR A 171 -24.95 -1.62 -19.05
C TYR A 171 -26.29 -0.93 -19.33
N SER A 172 -27.06 -0.63 -18.29
CA SER A 172 -28.26 0.20 -18.43
C SER A 172 -27.88 1.65 -18.67
N ALA A 173 -28.79 2.43 -19.28
CA ALA A 173 -28.59 3.87 -19.43
C ALA A 173 -28.39 4.56 -18.07
N GLU A 174 -29.16 4.14 -17.06
CA GLU A 174 -29.02 4.63 -15.68
C GLU A 174 -27.64 4.34 -15.08
N ALA A 175 -27.07 3.14 -15.31
CA ALA A 175 -25.73 2.81 -14.83
C ALA A 175 -24.65 3.63 -15.53
N ILE A 176 -24.83 3.94 -16.82
CA ILE A 176 -23.90 4.78 -17.59
C ILE A 176 -23.95 6.23 -17.08
N ASP A 177 -25.15 6.78 -16.89
CA ASP A 177 -25.32 8.15 -16.39
C ASP A 177 -24.79 8.28 -14.96
N HIS A 178 -25.06 7.30 -14.11
CA HIS A 178 -24.53 7.27 -12.75
C HIS A 178 -23.00 7.20 -12.73
N GLN A 179 -22.39 6.37 -13.59
CA GLN A 179 -20.94 6.28 -13.70
C GLN A 179 -20.31 7.61 -14.14
N GLN A 180 -20.93 8.34 -15.10
CA GLN A 180 -20.43 9.65 -15.52
C GLN A 180 -20.47 10.68 -14.39
N ASP A 181 -21.54 10.70 -13.59
CA ASP A 181 -21.65 11.57 -12.42
C ASP A 181 -20.60 11.22 -11.36
N LEU A 182 -20.35 9.93 -11.12
CA LEU A 182 -19.29 9.49 -10.22
C LEU A 182 -17.89 9.87 -10.73
N GLU A 183 -17.61 9.70 -12.02
CA GLU A 183 -16.33 10.09 -12.63
C GLU A 183 -16.09 11.60 -12.56
N ALA A 184 -17.13 12.42 -12.78
CA ALA A 184 -17.04 13.87 -12.65
C ALA A 184 -16.72 14.28 -11.21
N LYS A 185 -17.46 13.75 -10.23
CA LYS A 185 -17.23 14.02 -8.81
C LYS A 185 -15.86 13.52 -8.34
N TRP A 186 -15.45 12.35 -8.82
CA TRP A 186 -14.11 11.82 -8.56
C TRP A 186 -13.06 12.78 -9.11
N ALA A 187 -13.14 13.18 -10.38
CA ALA A 187 -12.20 14.12 -10.99
C ALA A 187 -12.11 15.45 -10.24
N GLU A 188 -13.25 16.02 -9.82
CA GLU A 188 -13.28 17.22 -8.96
C GLU A 188 -12.56 16.97 -7.62
N GLY A 189 -12.84 15.84 -6.97
CA GLY A 189 -12.17 15.45 -5.72
C GLY A 189 -10.66 15.24 -5.89
N ILE A 190 -10.23 14.64 -7.00
CA ILE A 190 -8.83 14.46 -7.35
C ILE A 190 -8.14 15.81 -7.50
N ALA A 191 -8.75 16.75 -8.23
CA ALA A 191 -8.19 18.10 -8.42
C ALA A 191 -8.03 18.85 -7.09
N LEU A 192 -9.05 18.82 -6.23
CA LEU A 192 -8.99 19.44 -4.91
C LEU A 192 -7.89 18.81 -4.03
N MET A 193 -7.70 17.49 -4.12
CA MET A 193 -6.64 16.82 -3.38
C MET A 193 -5.25 17.18 -3.91
N ASP A 194 -5.10 17.27 -5.23
CA ASP A 194 -3.86 17.67 -5.89
C ASP A 194 -3.45 19.09 -5.48
N ASP A 195 -4.38 20.06 -5.48
CA ASP A 195 -4.15 21.43 -5.01
C ASP A 195 -3.62 21.47 -3.56
N VAL A 196 -4.19 20.64 -2.68
CA VAL A 196 -3.70 20.54 -1.29
C VAL A 196 -2.29 19.95 -1.26
N LEU A 197 -2.01 18.88 -2.00
CA LEU A 197 -0.69 18.26 -2.02
C LEU A 197 0.37 19.16 -2.65
N GLU A 198 0.04 19.92 -3.70
CA GLU A 198 0.91 20.94 -4.28
C GLU A 198 1.26 22.01 -3.24
N SER A 199 0.29 22.49 -2.45
CA SER A 199 0.52 23.47 -1.39
C SER A 199 1.49 22.97 -0.30
N LEU A 200 1.58 21.64 -0.11
CA LEU A 200 2.50 21.00 0.83
C LEU A 200 3.92 20.82 0.27
N GLY A 201 4.15 21.10 -1.01
CA GLY A 201 5.43 20.90 -1.69
C GLY A 201 5.43 19.79 -2.75
N GLY A 202 4.25 19.38 -3.21
CA GLY A 202 4.05 18.42 -4.28
C GLY A 202 3.93 16.96 -3.82
N ALA A 203 3.46 16.09 -4.72
CA ALA A 203 3.15 14.68 -4.49
C ALA A 203 4.35 13.76 -4.20
N ILE A 204 5.51 14.30 -3.77
CA ILE A 204 6.77 13.57 -3.60
C ILE A 204 6.64 12.35 -2.66
N ARG A 205 5.55 12.24 -1.88
CA ARG A 205 5.36 11.20 -0.86
C ARG A 205 3.99 10.50 -0.87
N GLY A 206 3.21 10.64 -1.94
CA GLY A 206 1.95 9.93 -2.11
C GLY A 206 0.76 10.52 -1.32
N TRP A 207 -0.42 9.98 -1.60
CA TRP A 207 -1.70 10.48 -1.08
C TRP A 207 -2.05 9.95 0.31
N ASP A 208 -1.25 9.02 0.83
CA ASP A 208 -1.50 8.37 2.12
C ASP A 208 -1.06 9.23 3.31
N GLY A 209 -0.41 10.39 3.06
CA GLY A 209 0.02 11.34 4.08
C GLY A 209 1.34 10.99 4.76
N TRP A 210 2.10 10.02 4.22
CA TRP A 210 3.37 9.60 4.81
C TRP A 210 4.45 10.68 4.65
N VAL A 211 5.22 10.92 5.71
CA VAL A 211 6.35 11.88 5.73
C VAL A 211 7.51 11.34 6.57
N SER A 212 8.73 11.82 6.32
CA SER A 212 9.87 11.53 7.20
C SER A 212 9.74 12.30 8.51
N HIS A 213 10.35 11.77 9.56
CA HIS A 213 10.39 12.42 10.87
C HIS A 213 10.96 13.85 10.80
N GLU A 214 11.94 14.09 9.92
CA GLU A 214 12.58 15.40 9.73
C GLU A 214 11.63 16.47 9.18
N ASP A 215 10.73 16.07 8.27
CA ASP A 215 9.81 17.01 7.60
C ASP A 215 8.45 17.13 8.31
N TYR A 216 8.18 16.27 9.29
CA TYR A 216 6.87 16.12 9.91
C TYR A 216 6.35 17.44 10.50
N GLU A 217 7.13 18.11 11.35
CA GLU A 217 6.69 19.35 12.00
C GLU A 217 6.40 20.47 10.97
N ALA A 218 7.27 20.61 9.97
CA ALA A 218 7.13 21.64 8.95
C ALA A 218 5.90 21.40 8.06
N LEU A 219 5.67 20.15 7.65
CA LEU A 219 4.53 19.77 6.81
C LEU A 219 3.21 19.78 7.58
N GLN A 220 3.22 19.44 8.87
CA GLN A 220 2.04 19.54 9.71
C GLN A 220 1.56 21.00 9.86
N GLN A 221 2.49 21.94 10.05
CA GLN A 221 2.16 23.37 10.08
C GLN A 221 1.60 23.86 8.74
N LYS A 222 2.17 23.41 7.61
CA LYS A 222 1.67 23.74 6.28
C LYS A 222 0.30 23.15 6.03
N LEU A 223 0.02 21.91 6.47
CA LEU A 223 -1.28 21.28 6.33
C LEU A 223 -2.37 22.06 7.07
N GLU A 224 -2.08 22.52 8.28
CA GLU A 224 -3.01 23.36 9.04
C GLU A 224 -3.29 24.71 8.35
N LEU A 225 -2.27 25.30 7.71
CA LEU A 225 -2.45 26.52 6.93
C LEU A 225 -3.27 26.26 5.65
N ALA A 226 -2.94 25.21 4.91
CA ALA A 226 -3.64 24.80 3.70
C ALA A 226 -5.11 24.49 3.99
N ARG A 227 -5.40 23.80 5.10
CA ARG A 227 -6.76 23.55 5.57
C ARG A 227 -7.55 24.83 5.78
N LYS A 228 -6.96 25.82 6.46
CA LYS A 228 -7.64 27.11 6.71
C LYS A 228 -7.92 27.85 5.41
N GLN A 229 -6.92 27.97 4.55
CA GLN A 229 -7.04 28.65 3.26
C GLN A 229 -8.07 27.97 2.35
N PHE A 230 -8.08 26.64 2.33
CA PHE A 230 -9.06 25.84 1.58
C PHE A 230 -10.49 26.10 2.05
N ILE A 231 -10.72 26.04 3.37
CA ILE A 231 -12.05 26.29 3.94
C ILE A 231 -12.49 27.73 3.66
N GLU A 232 -11.62 28.71 3.90
CA GLU A 232 -11.91 30.13 3.64
C GLU A 232 -12.25 30.38 2.16
N HIS A 233 -11.50 29.78 1.23
CA HIS A 233 -11.73 29.91 -0.20
C HIS A 233 -13.09 29.35 -0.63
N LEU A 234 -13.46 28.16 -0.15
CA LEU A 234 -14.69 27.48 -0.56
C LEU A 234 -15.93 27.94 0.21
N SER A 235 -15.78 28.47 1.42
CA SER A 235 -16.91 28.97 2.20
C SER A 235 -17.21 30.45 1.96
N GLY A 236 -16.21 31.25 1.58
CA GLY A 236 -16.31 32.70 1.65
C GLY A 236 -16.76 33.15 3.06
N ASP A 237 -17.77 34.02 3.13
CA ASP A 237 -18.34 34.50 4.39
C ASP A 237 -19.42 33.57 5.00
N ASP A 238 -19.75 32.45 4.35
CA ASP A 238 -20.79 31.53 4.83
C ASP A 238 -20.26 30.57 5.92
N LYS A 239 -20.71 30.81 7.15
CA LYS A 239 -20.34 30.02 8.33
C LYS A 239 -20.85 28.58 8.31
N GLU A 240 -21.98 28.31 7.66
CA GLU A 240 -22.49 26.94 7.55
C GLU A 240 -21.74 26.16 6.47
N ALA A 241 -21.39 26.80 5.35
CA ALA A 241 -20.49 26.23 4.37
C ALA A 241 -19.11 25.94 4.97
N ALA A 242 -18.55 26.84 5.77
CA ALA A 242 -17.27 26.63 6.45
C ALA A 242 -17.31 25.39 7.37
N LYS A 243 -18.41 25.20 8.12
CA LYS A 243 -18.60 24.00 8.96
C LYS A 243 -18.75 22.72 8.13
N ALA A 244 -19.39 22.79 6.96
CA ALA A 244 -19.54 21.65 6.08
C ALA A 244 -18.18 21.21 5.51
N TRP A 245 -17.40 22.16 4.98
CA TRP A 245 -16.06 21.89 4.46
C TRP A 245 -15.07 21.45 5.54
N ALA A 246 -15.18 22.01 6.76
CA ALA A 246 -14.38 21.55 7.90
C ALA A 246 -14.66 20.08 8.26
N ARG A 247 -15.89 19.61 8.08
CA ARG A 247 -16.28 18.19 8.27
C ARG A 247 -15.88 17.31 7.10
N ALA A 248 -15.95 17.83 5.89
CA ALA A 248 -15.56 17.12 4.66
C ALA A 248 -14.04 17.02 4.48
N TRP A 249 -13.25 17.76 5.28
CA TRP A 249 -11.79 17.70 5.26
C TRP A 249 -11.30 16.25 5.46
N PRO A 250 -10.60 15.65 4.48
CA PRO A 250 -10.29 14.21 4.48
C PRO A 250 -9.12 13.84 5.39
N PHE A 251 -8.31 14.82 5.82
CA PHE A 251 -7.09 14.62 6.60
C PHE A 251 -7.33 14.86 8.09
N GLN A 252 -8.20 14.04 8.69
CA GLN A 252 -8.53 14.08 10.12
C GLN A 252 -7.70 13.08 10.94
#